data_AF-A0ABD6T6E2-F1
#
_entry.id   AF-A0ABD6T6E2-F1
#
_cell.length_a   1.000
_cell.length_b   1.000
_cell.length_c   1.000
_cell.angle_alpha   90.00
_cell.angle_beta   90.00
_cell.angle_gamma   90.00
#
_symmetry.space_group_name_H-M   'P 1'
#
loop_
_entity.id
_entity.type
_entity.pdbx_description
1 polymer ?
#
loop_
_entity_poly.entity_id
_entity_poly.type
_entity_poly.pdbx_seq_one_letter_code
_entity_poly.pdbx_strand_id
1 'polypeptide(L)'
;MSFLKIKKSIKGIKLLACLSIGLCTINYSSISFAETKTGNSADVTKNASGIDTGIANLKYNNQEVLAVNGDKVESFVPKESTNSNGKFVVVEREKKSLTTSPVDISIIDSVANRTYPGAVQLANKAFADNQPSLLVAKRKPLNISIDLPGMRKDNTITVQNPTYGNVSGAVDELVSTWNEKYSKTHTLPARMQYTESMVYSKSQIASALNVNAKYLDNALNI
;
A
#
# COMPACT_ATOMS: atom_id res chain seq x y z
N MET A 1 77.80 46.45 37.74
CA MET A 1 77.21 47.39 36.78
C MET A 1 76.54 46.58 35.70
N SER A 2 75.21 46.66 35.67
CA SER A 2 74.33 45.90 34.78
C SER A 2 74.23 46.54 33.39
N PHE A 3 73.52 45.80 32.52
CA PHE A 3 72.87 46.15 31.25
C PHE A 3 73.64 45.91 29.95
N LEU A 4 73.06 45.49 28.82
CA LEU A 4 71.90 44.67 28.41
C LEU A 4 71.90 44.79 26.87
N LYS A 5 71.80 43.69 26.09
CA LYS A 5 71.15 43.71 24.75
C LYS A 5 70.84 42.30 24.19
N ILE A 6 69.58 41.90 24.36
CA ILE A 6 68.62 41.31 23.41
C ILE A 6 69.15 40.70 22.08
N LYS A 7 68.84 39.41 21.79
CA LYS A 7 67.96 39.00 20.67
C LYS A 7 67.60 37.49 20.61
N LYS A 8 66.31 37.25 20.83
CA LYS A 8 65.35 36.30 20.22
C LYS A 8 65.73 34.85 19.83
N SER A 9 64.91 33.98 20.41
CA SER A 9 64.73 32.54 20.24
C SER A 9 64.35 32.07 18.83
N ILE A 10 65.14 31.17 18.27
CA ILE A 10 64.78 30.26 17.18
C ILE A 10 64.94 28.85 17.73
N LYS A 11 63.90 28.32 18.39
CA LYS A 11 63.84 26.89 18.79
C LYS A 11 62.45 26.35 19.17
N GLY A 12 61.38 27.11 18.91
CA GLY A 12 60.01 26.75 19.31
C GLY A 12 59.00 26.52 18.17
N ILE A 13 59.44 26.40 16.91
CA ILE A 13 58.50 26.36 15.75
C ILE A 13 58.39 24.96 15.12
N LYS A 14 59.20 23.97 15.52
CA LYS A 14 59.14 22.61 14.94
C LYS A 14 58.47 21.54 15.80
N LEU A 15 57.97 21.88 17.00
CA LEU A 15 57.31 20.91 17.89
C LEU A 15 55.78 21.08 17.97
N LEU A 16 55.20 22.08 17.29
CA LEU A 16 53.74 22.31 17.29
C LEU A 16 53.04 21.87 15.98
N ALA A 17 53.79 21.42 14.97
CA ALA A 17 53.25 21.03 13.67
C ALA A 17 52.96 19.52 13.51
N CYS A 18 53.34 18.69 14.50
CA CYS A 18 53.09 17.24 14.46
C CYS A 18 52.01 16.75 15.44
N LEU A 19 51.43 17.64 16.26
CA LEU A 19 50.26 17.30 17.08
C LEU A 19 48.92 17.62 16.38
N SER A 20 48.97 18.25 15.20
CA SER A 20 47.79 18.75 14.47
C SER A 20 47.41 17.92 13.24
N ILE A 21 48.04 16.77 13.00
CA ILE A 21 47.73 15.88 11.86
C ILE A 21 47.15 14.52 12.31
N GLY A 22 47.03 14.28 13.62
CA GLY A 22 46.53 13.01 14.20
C GLY A 22 45.07 13.00 14.65
N LEU A 23 44.21 13.93 14.22
CA LEU A 23 42.83 14.04 14.74
C LEU A 23 41.73 14.29 13.68
N CYS A 24 41.91 13.81 12.43
CA CYS A 24 40.95 14.08 11.35
C CYS A 24 40.34 12.84 10.66
N THR A 25 40.37 11.65 11.24
CA THR A 25 39.67 10.49 10.67
C THR A 25 38.76 9.80 11.67
N ILE A 26 37.75 10.54 12.15
CA ILE A 26 36.48 9.95 12.54
C ILE A 26 35.37 10.94 12.14
N ASN A 27 35.09 11.04 10.85
CA ASN A 27 33.77 11.47 10.40
C ASN A 27 32.82 10.29 10.65
N TYR A 28 32.43 10.07 11.92
CA TYR A 28 31.09 9.55 12.13
C TYR A 28 30.19 10.64 11.57
N SER A 29 29.44 10.31 10.53
CA SER A 29 28.22 11.04 10.22
C SER A 29 27.39 10.99 11.49
N SER A 30 27.47 12.04 12.30
CA SER A 30 26.52 12.28 13.37
C SER A 30 25.18 12.40 12.67
N ILE A 31 24.47 11.29 12.54
CA ILE A 31 23.03 11.32 12.37
C ILE A 31 22.58 12.06 13.62
N SER A 32 22.32 13.35 13.47
CA SER A 32 21.51 14.07 14.42
C SER A 32 20.18 13.32 14.42
N PHE A 33 19.99 12.44 15.39
CA PHE A 33 18.65 12.07 15.77
C PHE A 33 18.00 13.38 16.16
N ALA A 34 17.08 13.85 15.31
CA ALA A 34 16.17 14.90 15.72
C ALA A 34 15.66 14.49 17.10
N GLU A 35 15.98 15.30 18.10
CA GLU A 35 15.53 15.12 19.46
C GLU A 35 14.04 14.80 19.38
N THR A 36 13.64 13.61 19.82
CA THR A 36 12.23 13.33 19.99
C THR A 36 11.75 14.36 20.99
N LYS A 37 11.07 15.41 20.49
CA LYS A 37 10.25 16.25 21.34
C LYS A 37 9.39 15.26 22.13
N THR A 38 9.66 15.16 23.42
CA THR A 38 8.73 14.61 24.38
C THR A 38 7.53 15.52 24.29
N GLY A 39 6.61 15.18 23.38
CA GLY A 39 5.40 15.95 23.15
C GLY A 39 4.69 16.00 24.49
N ASN A 40 4.56 17.20 25.06
CA ASN A 40 3.68 17.40 26.20
C ASN A 40 2.31 16.78 25.86
N SER A 41 1.66 16.10 26.81
CA SER A 41 0.35 15.46 26.60
C SER A 41 -0.70 16.41 25.97
N ALA A 42 -0.58 17.71 26.25
CA ALA A 42 -1.38 18.78 25.64
C ALA A 42 -1.11 18.99 24.13
N ASP A 43 0.13 18.79 23.66
CA ASP A 43 0.53 18.91 22.24
C ASP A 43 0.03 17.71 21.43
N VAL A 44 0.14 16.49 21.97
CA VAL A 44 -0.44 15.28 21.36
C VAL A 44 -1.97 15.39 21.22
N THR A 45 -2.64 15.93 22.24
CA THR A 45 -4.11 16.11 22.23
C THR A 45 -4.56 17.17 21.22
N LYS A 46 -3.81 18.28 21.07
CA LYS A 46 -4.06 19.31 20.05
C LYS A 46 -3.84 18.77 18.62
N ASN A 47 -2.78 18.00 18.41
CA ASN A 47 -2.50 17.39 17.11
C ASN A 47 -3.55 16.33 16.73
N ALA A 48 -4.07 15.56 17.69
CA ALA A 48 -5.17 14.62 17.46
C ALA A 48 -6.45 15.35 17.02
N SER A 49 -6.86 16.40 17.76
CA SER A 49 -8.01 17.22 17.38
C SER A 49 -7.85 17.88 16.01
N GLY A 50 -6.63 18.28 15.64
CA GLY A 50 -6.32 18.80 14.31
C GLY A 50 -6.48 17.76 13.20
N ILE A 51 -6.04 16.52 13.42
CA ILE A 51 -6.24 15.41 12.46
C ILE A 51 -7.72 15.09 12.31
N ASP A 52 -8.45 14.95 13.42
CA ASP A 52 -9.88 14.62 13.41
C ASP A 52 -10.68 15.70 12.66
N THR A 53 -10.41 16.97 12.99
CA THR A 53 -11.04 18.12 12.33
C THR A 53 -10.66 18.20 10.86
N GLY A 54 -9.39 17.93 10.52
CA GLY A 54 -8.91 17.91 9.15
C GLY A 54 -9.61 16.86 8.29
N ILE A 55 -9.73 15.63 8.79
CA ILE A 55 -10.43 14.53 8.11
C ILE A 55 -11.93 14.81 8.01
N ALA A 56 -12.56 15.25 9.10
CA ALA A 56 -14.00 15.53 9.14
C ALA A 56 -14.42 16.64 8.17
N ASN A 57 -13.52 17.59 7.89
CA ASN A 57 -13.78 18.71 6.99
C ASN A 57 -13.45 18.43 5.51
N LEU A 58 -12.99 17.21 5.16
CA LEU A 58 -12.77 16.84 3.77
C LEU A 58 -14.10 16.87 3.00
N LYS A 59 -14.15 17.65 1.92
CA LYS A 59 -15.31 17.75 1.03
C LYS A 59 -15.04 16.94 -0.23
N TYR A 60 -15.75 15.83 -0.39
CA TYR A 60 -15.66 14.96 -1.57
C TYR A 60 -16.97 14.20 -1.76
N ASN A 61 -17.24 13.76 -2.99
CA ASN A 61 -18.35 12.86 -3.28
C ASN A 61 -17.85 11.41 -3.20
N ASN A 62 -18.37 10.65 -2.23
CA ASN A 62 -17.96 9.26 -2.00
C ASN A 62 -18.36 8.31 -3.14
N GLN A 63 -19.32 8.68 -3.98
CA GLN A 63 -19.73 7.91 -5.16
C GLN A 63 -18.83 8.17 -6.38
N GLU A 64 -18.13 9.31 -6.41
CA GLU A 64 -17.37 9.74 -7.58
C GLU A 64 -15.86 9.60 -7.40
N VAL A 65 -15.36 9.69 -6.15
CA VAL A 65 -13.91 9.71 -5.86
C VAL A 65 -13.16 8.47 -6.35
N LEU A 66 -13.86 7.33 -6.46
CA LEU A 66 -13.34 6.07 -6.99
C LEU A 66 -14.05 5.61 -8.27
N ALA A 67 -14.87 6.47 -8.89
CA ALA A 67 -15.58 6.10 -10.11
C ALA A 67 -14.62 5.90 -11.29
N VAL A 68 -14.78 4.78 -11.99
CA VAL A 68 -14.05 4.46 -13.23
C VAL A 68 -15.04 4.45 -14.38
N ASN A 69 -14.80 5.28 -15.38
CA ASN A 69 -15.59 5.31 -16.61
C ASN A 69 -14.87 4.51 -17.69
N GLY A 70 -15.56 3.54 -18.26
CA GLY A 70 -15.08 2.76 -19.40
C GLY A 70 -15.25 3.49 -20.73
N ASP A 71 -15.01 2.76 -21.81
CA ASP A 71 -15.14 3.25 -23.18
C ASP A 71 -16.58 3.67 -23.51
N LYS A 72 -16.73 4.76 -24.26
CA LYS A 72 -18.01 5.20 -24.84
C LYS A 72 -18.07 4.83 -26.32
N VAL A 73 -18.98 3.94 -26.69
CA VAL A 73 -19.23 3.56 -28.08
C VAL A 73 -20.28 4.49 -28.69
N GLU A 74 -19.89 5.24 -29.72
CA GLU A 74 -20.77 6.21 -30.40
C GLU A 74 -21.27 5.71 -31.77
N SER A 75 -20.43 5.01 -32.53
CA SER A 75 -20.76 4.55 -33.89
C SER A 75 -20.39 3.08 -34.08
N PHE A 76 -21.31 2.31 -34.68
CA PHE A 76 -21.12 0.92 -35.07
C PHE A 76 -22.11 0.54 -36.17
N VAL A 77 -21.79 -0.47 -36.98
CA VAL A 77 -22.72 -1.04 -37.96
C VAL A 77 -23.58 -2.09 -37.25
N PRO A 78 -24.93 -1.93 -37.17
CA PRO A 78 -25.78 -2.82 -36.40
C PRO A 78 -25.85 -4.25 -36.94
N LYS A 79 -25.76 -4.42 -38.26
CA LYS A 79 -25.80 -5.73 -38.91
C LYS A 79 -24.93 -5.74 -40.15
N GLU A 80 -24.04 -6.69 -40.24
CA GLU A 80 -23.19 -6.91 -41.42
C GLU A 80 -23.07 -8.40 -41.72
N SER A 81 -22.68 -8.73 -42.95
CA SER A 81 -22.45 -10.10 -43.36
C SER A 81 -21.17 -10.23 -44.16
N THR A 82 -20.46 -11.34 -43.96
CA THR A 82 -19.28 -11.69 -44.75
C THR A 82 -19.29 -13.16 -45.14
N ASN A 83 -18.76 -13.45 -46.32
CA ASN A 83 -18.48 -14.82 -46.74
C ASN A 83 -17.03 -15.13 -46.40
N SER A 84 -16.80 -16.06 -45.48
CA SER A 84 -15.46 -16.48 -45.07
C SER A 84 -15.42 -17.99 -44.88
N ASN A 85 -14.36 -18.63 -45.40
CA ASN A 85 -14.15 -20.08 -45.32
C ASN A 85 -15.37 -20.92 -45.77
N GLY A 86 -16.05 -20.49 -46.85
CA GLY A 86 -17.23 -21.16 -47.38
C GLY A 86 -18.51 -21.04 -46.54
N LYS A 87 -18.51 -20.17 -45.51
CA LYS A 87 -19.67 -19.89 -44.67
C LYS A 87 -20.17 -18.47 -44.88
N PHE A 88 -21.49 -18.30 -44.89
CA PHE A 88 -22.13 -17.00 -44.78
C PHE A 88 -22.28 -16.65 -43.29
N VAL A 89 -21.52 -15.67 -42.82
CA VAL A 89 -21.49 -15.23 -41.42
C VAL A 89 -22.21 -13.90 -41.32
N VAL A 90 -23.17 -13.80 -40.39
CA VAL A 90 -23.89 -12.57 -40.07
C VAL A 90 -23.48 -12.14 -38.66
N VAL A 91 -23.05 -10.89 -38.53
CA VAL A 91 -22.67 -10.28 -37.25
C VAL A 91 -23.68 -9.18 -36.93
N GLU A 92 -24.32 -9.30 -35.78
CA GLU A 92 -25.21 -8.29 -35.22
C GLU A 92 -24.52 -7.61 -34.03
N ARG A 93 -24.59 -6.28 -33.98
CA ARG A 93 -23.98 -5.46 -32.93
C ARG A 93 -25.04 -4.65 -32.23
N GLU A 94 -24.96 -4.64 -30.91
CA GLU A 94 -25.83 -3.86 -30.04
C GLU A 94 -24.98 -3.08 -29.04
N LYS A 95 -25.29 -1.80 -28.85
CA LYS A 95 -24.70 -1.01 -27.78
C LYS A 95 -25.32 -1.42 -26.45
N LYS A 96 -24.47 -1.79 -25.48
CA LYS A 96 -24.86 -2.11 -24.12
C LYS A 96 -24.15 -1.19 -23.12
N SER A 97 -24.77 -1.00 -21.96
CA SER A 97 -24.23 -0.23 -20.84
C SER A 97 -24.10 -1.14 -19.63
N LEU A 98 -23.02 -0.99 -18.87
CA LEU A 98 -22.74 -1.73 -17.65
C LEU A 98 -22.35 -0.75 -16.55
N THR A 99 -22.98 -0.86 -15.39
CA THR A 99 -22.67 -0.09 -14.19
C THR A 99 -22.58 -1.05 -13.01
N THR A 100 -21.44 -1.03 -12.31
CA THR A 100 -21.16 -1.89 -11.16
C THR A 100 -20.58 -1.08 -10.01
N SER A 101 -20.88 -1.47 -8.77
CA SER A 101 -20.32 -0.84 -7.55
C SER A 101 -19.81 -1.91 -6.59
N PRO A 102 -18.72 -2.61 -6.93
CA PRO A 102 -18.18 -3.68 -6.09
C PRO A 102 -17.61 -3.11 -4.80
N VAL A 103 -17.78 -3.85 -3.70
CA VAL A 103 -17.17 -3.56 -2.39
C VAL A 103 -15.88 -4.35 -2.19
N ASP A 104 -15.81 -5.56 -2.75
CA ASP A 104 -14.59 -6.36 -2.80
C ASP A 104 -13.73 -5.85 -3.95
N ILE A 105 -12.44 -5.63 -3.69
CA ILE A 105 -11.50 -5.10 -4.68
C ILE A 105 -10.38 -6.10 -4.87
N SER A 106 -10.20 -6.55 -6.10
CA SER A 106 -9.13 -7.48 -6.47
C SER A 106 -7.75 -6.91 -6.15
N ILE A 107 -6.89 -7.74 -5.55
CA ILE A 107 -5.49 -7.40 -5.23
C ILE A 107 -4.59 -7.99 -6.32
N ILE A 108 -3.68 -7.18 -6.85
CA ILE A 108 -2.62 -7.64 -7.76
C ILE A 108 -1.39 -7.96 -6.92
N ASP A 109 -0.85 -9.17 -7.08
CA ASP A 109 0.25 -9.71 -6.25
C ASP A 109 1.50 -8.81 -6.26
N SER A 110 1.83 -8.19 -7.40
CA SER A 110 3.00 -7.31 -7.55
C SER A 110 3.00 -6.07 -6.63
N VAL A 111 1.85 -5.72 -6.05
CA VAL A 111 1.69 -4.61 -5.10
C VAL A 111 0.99 -5.04 -3.81
N ALA A 112 0.94 -6.35 -3.52
CA ALA A 112 0.25 -6.90 -2.35
C ALA A 112 0.81 -6.37 -1.02
N ASN A 113 2.08 -5.97 -0.98
CA ASN A 113 2.71 -5.35 0.19
C ASN A 113 2.07 -4.01 0.62
N ARG A 114 1.18 -3.44 -0.21
CA ARG A 114 0.43 -2.22 0.09
C ARG A 114 -0.94 -2.49 0.70
N THR A 115 -1.41 -3.72 0.69
CA THR A 115 -2.75 -4.09 1.18
C THR A 115 -2.62 -5.12 2.29
N TYR A 116 -2.93 -4.69 3.50
CA TYR A 116 -2.93 -5.52 4.70
C TYR A 116 -3.93 -4.94 5.71
N PRO A 117 -4.46 -5.74 6.65
CA PRO A 117 -5.38 -5.25 7.67
C PRO A 117 -4.81 -4.05 8.43
N GLY A 118 -5.49 -2.90 8.37
CA GLY A 118 -5.05 -1.67 9.01
C GLY A 118 -4.17 -0.74 8.17
N ALA A 119 -3.85 -1.09 6.93
CA ALA A 119 -3.24 -0.18 5.98
C ALA A 119 -4.13 1.05 5.77
N VAL A 120 -3.53 2.22 5.61
CA VAL A 120 -4.24 3.46 5.23
C VAL A 120 -3.81 3.79 3.81
N GLN A 121 -4.80 3.91 2.92
CA GLN A 121 -4.59 4.12 1.49
C GLN A 121 -5.33 5.36 1.03
N LEU A 122 -4.85 5.99 -0.04
CA LEU A 122 -5.51 7.13 -0.65
C LEU A 122 -6.60 6.67 -1.62
N ALA A 123 -7.82 7.18 -1.46
CA ALA A 123 -8.89 7.00 -2.44
C ALA A 123 -8.64 7.88 -3.66
N ASN A 124 -7.93 7.34 -4.65
CA ASN A 124 -7.53 8.04 -5.86
C ASN A 124 -7.56 7.09 -7.07
N LYS A 125 -7.20 7.60 -8.25
CA LYS A 125 -7.14 6.77 -9.47
C LYS A 125 -6.21 5.56 -9.34
N ALA A 126 -5.09 5.68 -8.62
CA ALA A 126 -4.18 4.55 -8.42
C ALA A 126 -4.87 3.42 -7.64
N PHE A 127 -5.67 3.74 -6.62
CA PHE A 127 -6.51 2.76 -5.94
C PHE A 127 -7.53 2.10 -6.89
N ALA A 128 -8.22 2.89 -7.70
CA ALA A 128 -9.17 2.39 -8.68
C ALA A 128 -8.53 1.51 -9.78
N ASP A 129 -7.24 1.72 -10.06
CA ASP A 129 -6.43 0.92 -10.99
C ASP A 129 -5.74 -0.30 -10.32
N ASN A 130 -6.17 -0.69 -9.11
CA ASN A 130 -5.59 -1.78 -8.29
C ASN A 130 -4.12 -1.55 -7.88
N GLN A 131 -3.67 -0.30 -7.82
CA GLN A 131 -2.31 0.09 -7.41
C GLN A 131 -2.35 1.14 -6.28
N PRO A 132 -2.88 0.78 -5.10
CA PRO A 132 -3.12 1.75 -4.04
C PRO A 132 -1.85 2.48 -3.61
N SER A 133 -2.01 3.75 -3.22
CA SER A 133 -0.95 4.55 -2.61
C SER A 133 -1.07 4.49 -1.08
N LEU A 134 0.01 4.09 -0.40
CA LEU A 134 0.05 4.03 1.06
C LEU A 134 0.23 5.42 1.68
N LEU A 135 -0.53 5.70 2.73
CA LEU A 135 -0.26 6.80 3.66
C LEU A 135 0.62 6.27 4.80
N VAL A 136 1.91 6.58 4.75
CA VAL A 136 2.87 6.13 5.77
C VAL A 136 3.02 7.20 6.84
N ALA A 137 2.64 6.84 8.08
CA ALA A 137 2.81 7.67 9.27
C ALA A 137 3.06 6.77 10.48
N LYS A 138 3.55 7.33 11.60
CA LYS A 138 3.63 6.59 12.87
C LYS A 138 2.21 6.21 13.31
N ARG A 139 1.98 4.93 13.59
CA ARG A 139 0.66 4.38 13.91
C ARG A 139 0.57 4.00 15.39
N LYS A 140 -0.64 4.10 15.94
CA LYS A 140 -0.99 3.45 17.21
C LYS A 140 -1.19 1.94 16.99
N PRO A 141 -1.17 1.13 18.06
CA PRO A 141 -1.50 -0.28 17.97
C PRO A 141 -2.88 -0.54 17.35
N LEU A 142 -3.02 -1.69 16.69
CA LEU A 142 -4.25 -2.13 16.05
C LEU A 142 -4.54 -3.58 16.45
N ASN A 143 -5.81 -3.90 16.71
CA ASN A 143 -6.24 -5.29 16.84
C ASN A 143 -6.63 -5.83 15.47
N ILE A 144 -6.12 -7.01 15.12
CA ILE A 144 -6.55 -7.76 13.94
C ILE A 144 -7.16 -9.08 14.40
N SER A 145 -8.15 -9.57 13.65
CA SER A 145 -8.84 -10.82 13.94
C SER A 145 -8.95 -11.67 12.68
N ILE A 146 -8.91 -12.99 12.83
CA ILE A 146 -9.14 -13.96 11.75
C ILE A 146 -10.45 -14.73 11.99
N ASP A 147 -11.14 -15.13 10.92
CA ASP A 147 -12.45 -15.80 10.97
C ASP A 147 -12.37 -17.33 10.84
N LEU A 148 -11.23 -17.93 11.21
CA LEU A 148 -11.07 -19.38 11.23
C LEU A 148 -11.93 -20.04 12.34
N PRO A 149 -12.53 -21.21 12.05
CA PRO A 149 -13.46 -21.87 12.97
C PRO A 149 -12.77 -22.35 14.24
N GLY A 150 -13.51 -22.36 15.35
CA GLY A 150 -13.06 -22.92 16.63
C GLY A 150 -12.22 -21.98 17.51
N MET A 151 -11.65 -20.89 16.97
CA MET A 151 -10.74 -20.01 17.73
C MET A 151 -11.43 -19.20 18.83
N ARG A 152 -12.67 -18.74 18.61
CA ARG A 152 -13.44 -17.89 19.54
C ARG A 152 -12.62 -16.69 20.03
N LYS A 153 -12.05 -16.74 21.25
CA LYS A 153 -11.28 -15.64 21.87
C LYS A 153 -9.81 -15.62 21.43
N ASP A 154 -9.29 -16.74 20.91
CA ASP A 154 -7.89 -16.86 20.47
C ASP A 154 -7.69 -16.30 19.04
N ASN A 155 -8.74 -15.71 18.44
CA ASN A 155 -8.74 -15.30 17.04
C ASN A 155 -8.22 -13.87 16.80
N THR A 156 -7.79 -13.17 17.85
CA THR A 156 -7.46 -11.74 17.82
C THR A 156 -6.09 -11.47 18.44
N ILE A 157 -5.30 -10.62 17.80
CA ILE A 157 -3.97 -10.21 18.27
C ILE A 157 -3.79 -8.69 18.14
N THR A 158 -3.09 -8.08 19.09
CA THR A 158 -2.74 -6.65 19.06
C THR A 158 -1.38 -6.44 18.41
N VAL A 159 -1.36 -5.75 17.27
CA VAL A 159 -0.14 -5.37 16.54
C VAL A 159 0.29 -3.97 16.97
N GLN A 160 1.42 -3.85 17.66
CA GLN A 160 1.86 -2.58 18.27
C GLN A 160 2.25 -1.50 17.24
N ASN A 161 2.88 -1.90 16.13
CA ASN A 161 3.28 -1.01 15.04
C ASN A 161 2.80 -1.62 13.71
N PRO A 162 1.59 -1.28 13.21
CA PRO A 162 0.95 -1.93 12.06
C PRO A 162 1.60 -1.53 10.72
N THR A 163 2.81 -2.06 10.49
CA THR A 163 3.47 -2.13 9.20
C THR A 163 3.09 -3.42 8.48
N TYR A 164 3.32 -3.51 7.17
CA TYR A 164 3.08 -4.74 6.41
C TYR A 164 3.71 -5.96 7.08
N GLY A 165 5.02 -5.93 7.36
CA GLY A 165 5.72 -7.08 7.95
C GLY A 165 5.20 -7.51 9.32
N ASN A 166 4.88 -6.55 10.20
CA ASN A 166 4.35 -6.86 11.53
C ASN A 166 2.93 -7.43 11.47
N VAL A 167 2.10 -6.93 10.54
CA VAL A 167 0.74 -7.45 10.36
C VAL A 167 0.77 -8.84 9.71
N SER A 168 1.61 -9.05 8.70
CA SER A 168 1.81 -10.37 8.09
C SER A 168 2.28 -11.41 9.12
N GLY A 169 3.29 -11.08 9.94
CA GLY A 169 3.73 -11.99 11.00
C GLY A 169 2.64 -12.29 12.04
N ALA A 170 1.79 -11.32 12.36
CA ALA A 170 0.66 -11.52 13.26
C ALA A 170 -0.46 -12.39 12.63
N VAL A 171 -0.67 -12.31 11.31
CA VAL A 171 -1.56 -13.23 10.58
C VAL A 171 -0.98 -14.65 10.59
N ASP A 172 0.32 -14.81 10.35
CA ASP A 172 1.00 -16.10 10.39
C ASP A 172 0.89 -16.74 11.79
N GLU A 173 1.02 -15.96 12.86
CA GLU A 173 0.85 -16.41 14.24
C GLU A 173 -0.58 -16.90 14.53
N LEU A 174 -1.60 -16.16 14.06
CA LEU A 174 -3.00 -16.57 14.17
C LEU A 174 -3.28 -17.89 13.43
N VAL A 175 -2.72 -18.04 12.22
CA VAL A 175 -2.85 -19.27 11.43
C VAL A 175 -2.11 -20.44 12.07
N SER A 176 -0.89 -20.23 12.61
CA SER A 176 -0.14 -21.26 13.34
C SER A 176 -0.91 -21.73 14.57
N THR A 177 -1.44 -20.78 15.36
CA THR A 177 -2.29 -21.07 16.52
C THR A 177 -3.50 -21.90 16.12
N TRP A 178 -4.13 -21.59 14.99
CA TRP A 178 -5.25 -22.38 14.49
C TRP A 178 -4.85 -23.80 14.09
N ASN A 179 -3.74 -23.93 13.36
CA ASN A 179 -3.21 -25.20 12.92
C ASN A 179 -2.87 -26.12 14.09
N GLU A 180 -2.26 -25.59 15.15
CA GLU A 180 -1.86 -26.37 16.33
C GLU A 180 -3.07 -26.84 17.16
N LYS A 181 -4.07 -25.98 17.35
CA LYS A 181 -5.17 -26.22 18.31
C LYS A 181 -6.46 -26.74 17.69
N TYR A 182 -6.80 -26.37 16.47
CA TYR A 182 -8.17 -26.54 15.93
C TYR A 182 -8.25 -27.30 14.60
N SER A 183 -7.14 -27.45 13.86
CA SER A 183 -7.15 -28.11 12.54
C SER A 183 -7.57 -29.58 12.55
N LYS A 184 -7.23 -30.34 13.60
CA LYS A 184 -7.54 -31.78 13.69
C LYS A 184 -9.05 -32.07 13.74
N THR A 185 -9.83 -31.12 14.22
CA THR A 185 -11.29 -31.27 14.39
C THR A 185 -12.10 -30.46 13.38
N HIS A 186 -11.45 -29.61 12.58
CA HIS A 186 -12.10 -28.73 11.62
C HIS A 186 -11.41 -28.82 10.26
N THR A 187 -12.11 -29.36 9.26
CA THR A 187 -11.71 -29.26 7.86
C THR A 187 -12.19 -27.94 7.26
N LEU A 188 -11.36 -27.27 6.46
CA LEU A 188 -11.70 -25.99 5.83
C LEU A 188 -12.04 -26.17 4.35
N PRO A 189 -13.33 -26.25 3.97
CA PRO A 189 -13.70 -25.98 2.59
C PRO A 189 -13.53 -24.48 2.31
N ALA A 190 -12.99 -24.16 1.14
CA ALA A 190 -12.92 -22.77 0.70
C ALA A 190 -14.34 -22.22 0.44
N ARG A 191 -14.59 -20.97 0.82
CA ARG A 191 -15.81 -20.25 0.42
C ARG A 191 -15.63 -19.79 -1.04
N MET A 192 -16.18 -20.56 -1.97
CA MET A 192 -16.04 -20.30 -3.41
C MET A 192 -17.02 -19.23 -3.87
N GLN A 193 -16.52 -18.26 -4.65
CA GLN A 193 -17.32 -17.33 -5.44
C GLN A 193 -17.05 -17.60 -6.92
N TYR A 194 -18.10 -17.62 -7.74
CA TYR A 194 -18.02 -17.87 -9.18
C TYR A 194 -18.71 -16.75 -9.95
N THR A 195 -18.01 -16.22 -10.95
CA THR A 195 -18.49 -15.18 -11.86
C THR A 195 -18.09 -15.54 -13.27
N GLU A 196 -19.01 -15.40 -14.23
CA GLU A 196 -18.77 -15.63 -15.65
C GLU A 196 -19.29 -14.47 -16.50
N SER A 197 -18.64 -14.23 -17.64
CA SER A 197 -19.09 -13.25 -18.63
C SER A 197 -18.46 -13.52 -19.98
N MET A 198 -19.19 -13.23 -21.06
CA MET A 198 -18.62 -13.17 -22.39
C MET A 198 -17.73 -11.94 -22.53
N VAL A 199 -16.63 -12.08 -23.27
CA VAL A 199 -15.66 -10.99 -23.50
C VAL A 199 -16.07 -10.19 -24.73
N TYR A 200 -16.35 -8.89 -24.54
CA TYR A 200 -16.63 -7.96 -25.63
C TYR A 200 -15.63 -6.80 -25.72
N SER A 201 -15.18 -6.29 -24.57
CA SER A 201 -14.13 -5.26 -24.50
C SER A 201 -13.37 -5.33 -23.17
N LYS A 202 -12.19 -4.71 -23.11
CA LYS A 202 -11.37 -4.66 -21.89
C LYS A 202 -12.09 -4.02 -20.72
N SER A 203 -12.77 -2.89 -20.92
CA SER A 203 -13.55 -2.23 -19.87
C SER A 203 -14.75 -3.07 -19.42
N GLN A 204 -15.45 -3.71 -20.35
CA GLN A 204 -16.62 -4.53 -20.03
C GLN A 204 -16.24 -5.75 -19.20
N ILE A 205 -15.21 -6.52 -19.61
CA ILE A 205 -14.83 -7.73 -18.88
C ILE A 205 -14.23 -7.41 -17.52
N ALA A 206 -13.47 -6.32 -17.40
CA ALA A 206 -12.92 -5.87 -16.13
C ALA A 206 -14.01 -5.49 -15.12
N SER A 207 -15.04 -4.77 -15.57
CA SER A 207 -16.19 -4.42 -14.73
C SER A 207 -17.06 -5.63 -14.42
N ALA A 208 -17.30 -6.53 -15.39
CA ALA A 208 -18.14 -7.71 -15.20
C ALA A 208 -17.53 -8.74 -14.25
N LEU A 209 -16.22 -8.97 -14.33
CA LEU A 209 -15.52 -9.93 -13.48
C LEU A 209 -14.93 -9.30 -12.20
N ASN A 210 -14.94 -7.97 -12.09
CA ASN A 210 -14.28 -7.23 -11.00
C ASN A 210 -12.78 -7.53 -10.90
N VAL A 211 -12.10 -7.63 -12.05
CA VAL A 211 -10.66 -7.92 -12.17
C VAL A 211 -10.00 -6.89 -13.08
N ASN A 212 -8.74 -6.57 -12.82
CA ASN A 212 -7.98 -5.67 -13.66
C ASN A 212 -7.83 -6.20 -15.10
N ALA A 213 -8.21 -5.41 -16.10
CA ALA A 213 -8.15 -5.82 -17.52
C ALA A 213 -6.74 -6.25 -17.95
N LYS A 214 -5.69 -5.54 -17.50
CA LYS A 214 -4.31 -5.87 -17.87
C LYS A 214 -3.87 -7.20 -17.27
N TYR A 215 -4.36 -7.52 -16.08
CA TYR A 215 -4.06 -8.81 -15.46
C TYR A 215 -4.71 -9.96 -16.24
N LEU A 216 -5.99 -9.81 -16.62
CA LEU A 216 -6.67 -10.79 -17.47
C LEU A 216 -5.98 -10.99 -18.82
N ASP A 217 -5.66 -9.88 -19.51
CA ASP A 217 -4.97 -9.89 -20.81
C ASP A 217 -3.58 -10.56 -20.69
N ASN A 218 -2.76 -10.17 -19.72
CA ASN A 218 -1.43 -10.77 -19.55
C ASN A 218 -1.48 -12.25 -19.15
N ALA A 219 -2.48 -12.68 -18.37
CA ALA A 219 -2.57 -14.04 -17.85
C ALA A 219 -3.25 -15.01 -18.83
N LEU A 220 -4.26 -14.55 -19.56
CA LEU A 220 -5.11 -15.38 -20.43
C LEU A 220 -4.98 -15.04 -21.93
N ASN A 221 -4.26 -13.96 -22.27
CA ASN A 221 -4.04 -13.48 -23.63
C ASN A 221 -5.34 -13.16 -24.38
N ILE A 222 -6.14 -12.22 -23.82
CA ILE A 222 -7.48 -11.81 -24.29
C ILE A 222 -7.64 -10.32 -24.59
#